data_AF-N0ALW6-F1
#
_entry.id   AF-N0ALW6-F1
#
_cell.length_a   1.000
_cell.length_b   1.000
_cell.length_c   1.000
_cell.angle_alpha   90.00
_cell.angle_beta   90.00
_cell.angle_gamma   90.00
#
_symmetry.space_group_name_H-M   'P 1'
#
loop_
_entity.id
_entity.type
_entity.pdbx_description
1 polymer ?
#
loop_
_entity_poly.entity_id
_entity_poly.type
_entity_poly.pdbx_seq_one_letter_code
_entity_poly.pdbx_strand_id
1 'polypeptide(L)'
;MKKGLIPLVFILLSFTLLTSCNSQKDIDQQVKDYVKEKYKFNVAITYREGKNEGNMGDRIFQVIKNSQPKIEFHVYLSGVINPKIQGDDYPEQKKAYEYSQQFFKENTQKIKRFGYDQIKFSASANGLDVSVVTNQEVSSRDQNSLERLLEFVQIVNRFKEDSLRTETISSIIIHHKNSQNKIVVNGINSITDSKILTQQLNKDAYFVNKALFQRDKALFQSMEKDIKEIGYSYKYGLNVGMVKETIFCNEDNIKNGECFGGYDLTLEGPRDSKSLYQLAQTLKSQDIKIKDVFLPEKPSLLIENIDKITSPQQIDLILDRK
;
A
#
# COMPACT_ATOMS: atom_id res chain seq x y z
N MET A 1 -7.93 5.32 74.52
CA MET A 1 -7.62 6.33 73.47
C MET A 1 -6.36 5.93 72.73
N LYS A 2 -6.45 5.42 71.49
CA LYS A 2 -5.38 5.49 70.47
C LYS A 2 -6.05 5.62 69.11
N LYS A 3 -6.41 6.85 68.75
CA LYS A 3 -6.87 7.26 67.42
C LYS A 3 -5.66 7.79 66.65
N GLY A 4 -5.62 7.51 65.35
CA GLY A 4 -5.00 8.42 64.38
C GLY A 4 -3.60 8.05 63.90
N LEU A 5 -3.46 6.96 63.14
CA LEU A 5 -2.30 6.76 62.25
C LEU A 5 -2.69 6.23 60.86
N ILE A 6 -3.95 6.42 60.46
CA ILE A 6 -4.49 5.91 59.18
C ILE A 6 -4.81 7.03 58.15
N PRO A 7 -5.17 8.29 58.51
CA PRO A 7 -5.53 9.26 57.46
C PRO A 7 -4.31 9.83 56.72
N LEU A 8 -3.11 9.85 57.33
CA LEU A 8 -1.93 10.47 56.73
C LEU A 8 -1.32 9.60 55.60
N VAL A 9 -1.38 8.27 55.73
CA VAL A 9 -0.85 7.33 54.73
C VAL A 9 -1.73 7.30 53.48
N PHE A 10 -3.06 7.38 53.63
CA PHE A 10 -3.99 7.49 52.50
C PHE A 10 -3.87 8.84 51.76
N ILE A 11 -3.61 9.93 52.49
CA ILE A 11 -3.39 11.25 51.87
C ILE A 11 -2.06 11.26 51.09
N LEU A 12 -0.96 10.72 51.64
CA LEU A 12 0.30 10.61 50.88
C LEU A 12 0.19 9.68 49.66
N LEU A 13 -0.53 8.55 49.76
CA LEU A 13 -0.78 7.67 48.61
C LEU A 13 -1.60 8.37 47.52
N SER A 14 -2.58 9.20 47.91
CA SER A 14 -3.40 9.96 46.96
C SER A 14 -2.62 11.07 46.25
N PHE A 15 -1.59 11.66 46.88
CA PHE A 15 -0.69 12.61 46.21
C PHE A 15 0.29 11.93 45.24
N THR A 16 0.69 10.67 45.48
CA THR A 16 1.53 9.92 44.53
C THR A 16 0.77 9.36 43.32
N LEU A 17 -0.57 9.34 43.36
CA LEU A 17 -1.42 8.93 42.23
C LEU A 17 -1.79 10.09 41.28
N LEU A 18 -1.38 11.32 41.61
CA LEU A 18 -1.41 12.47 40.70
C LEU A 18 -0.19 12.49 39.75
N THR A 19 0.39 11.34 39.41
CA THR A 19 1.31 11.26 38.28
C THR A 19 0.51 11.58 37.03
N SER A 20 0.59 12.84 36.61
CA SER A 20 0.09 13.39 35.35
C SER A 20 0.08 12.30 34.27
N CYS A 21 -1.10 11.85 33.86
CA CYS A 21 -1.23 11.32 32.52
C CYS A 21 -1.20 12.55 31.61
N ASN A 22 -0.06 12.80 30.95
CA ASN A 22 0.02 13.86 29.97
C ASN A 22 -1.11 13.71 28.95
N SER A 23 -1.87 14.78 28.75
CA SER A 23 -2.90 14.78 27.72
C SER A 23 -2.23 14.70 26.34
N GLN A 24 -2.96 14.26 25.32
CA GLN A 24 -2.43 14.25 23.96
C GLN A 24 -1.97 15.65 23.51
N LYS A 25 -2.63 16.71 24.00
CA LYS A 25 -2.25 18.10 23.73
C LYS A 25 -0.90 18.46 24.34
N ASP A 26 -0.59 17.93 25.52
CA ASP A 26 0.69 18.16 26.19
C ASP A 26 1.83 17.46 25.44
N ILE A 27 1.58 16.24 24.94
CA ILE A 27 2.55 15.49 24.12
C ILE A 27 2.79 16.20 22.77
N ASP A 28 1.73 16.68 22.12
CA ASP A 28 1.84 17.48 20.90
C ASP A 28 2.71 18.74 21.11
N GLN A 29 2.54 19.41 22.24
CA GLN A 29 3.31 20.60 22.59
C GLN A 29 4.77 20.24 22.89
N GLN A 30 5.01 19.16 23.63
CA GLN A 30 6.33 18.60 23.88
C GLN A 30 7.10 18.34 22.58
N VAL A 31 6.46 17.75 21.56
CA VAL A 31 7.06 17.52 20.23
C VAL A 31 7.42 18.83 19.54
N LYS A 32 6.51 19.81 19.54
CA LYS A 32 6.75 21.12 18.91
C LYS A 32 7.86 21.90 19.61
N ASP A 33 7.88 21.88 20.94
CA ASP A 33 8.88 22.58 21.75
C ASP A 33 10.26 21.96 21.57
N TYR A 34 10.35 20.63 21.56
CA TYR A 34 11.59 19.91 21.24
C TYR A 34 12.20 20.37 19.91
N VAL A 35 11.39 20.38 18.84
CA VAL A 35 11.86 20.81 17.51
C VAL A 35 12.26 22.28 17.50
N LYS A 36 11.46 23.14 18.14
CA LYS A 36 11.74 24.58 18.23
C LYS A 36 13.03 24.86 19.01
N GLU A 37 13.25 24.14 20.10
CA GLU A 37 14.45 24.26 20.91
C GLU A 37 15.69 23.77 20.16
N LYS A 38 15.62 22.57 19.57
CA LYS A 38 16.76 21.94 18.89
C LYS A 38 17.13 22.63 17.58
N TYR A 39 16.15 22.96 16.75
CA TYR A 39 16.37 23.43 15.38
C TYR A 39 15.94 24.88 15.10
N LYS A 40 15.40 25.57 16.10
CA LYS A 40 15.03 27.00 16.03
C LYS A 40 13.97 27.32 14.96
N PHE A 41 13.09 26.38 14.64
CA PHE A 41 11.92 26.61 13.78
C PHE A 41 10.66 25.92 14.31
N ASN A 42 9.50 26.38 13.84
CA ASN A 42 8.21 25.78 14.18
C ASN A 42 7.81 24.68 13.18
N VAL A 43 7.01 23.73 13.65
CA VAL A 43 6.42 22.64 12.85
C VAL A 43 4.92 22.53 13.04
N ALA A 44 4.26 21.88 12.09
CA ALA A 44 2.91 21.36 12.21
C ALA A 44 2.95 19.83 12.32
N ILE A 45 2.12 19.25 13.17
CA ILE A 45 1.96 17.79 13.29
C ILE A 45 0.97 17.35 12.21
N THR A 46 1.39 16.48 11.30
CA THR A 46 0.56 15.97 10.20
C THR A 46 0.01 14.58 10.51
N TYR A 47 0.72 13.78 11.31
CA TYR A 47 0.27 12.47 11.75
C TYR A 47 0.77 12.15 13.15
N ARG A 48 -0.01 11.34 13.86
CA ARG A 48 0.28 10.85 15.22
C ARG A 48 -0.06 9.37 15.25
N GLU A 49 0.90 8.56 15.64
CA GLU A 49 0.63 7.17 15.97
C GLU A 49 -0.18 7.09 17.27
N GLY A 50 -1.23 6.27 17.27
CA GLY A 50 -2.04 6.01 18.47
C GLY A 50 -1.20 5.36 19.57
N LYS A 51 -1.62 5.53 20.84
CA LYS A 51 -1.00 4.81 21.96
C LYS A 51 -1.17 3.30 21.73
N ASN A 52 -0.06 2.61 21.49
CA ASN A 52 -0.03 1.15 21.46
C ASN A 52 0.63 0.64 22.76
N GLU A 53 -0.02 -0.26 23.47
CA GLU A 53 0.55 -0.84 24.70
C GLU A 53 1.42 -2.06 24.42
N GLY A 54 1.27 -2.67 23.23
CA GLY A 54 2.07 -3.82 22.77
C GLY A 54 3.51 -3.49 22.40
N ASN A 55 3.87 -2.21 22.26
CA ASN A 55 5.24 -1.74 21.98
C ASN A 55 5.83 -0.89 23.12
N MET A 56 5.39 -1.12 24.37
CA MET A 56 5.81 -0.33 25.55
C MET A 56 5.48 1.17 25.46
N GLY A 57 4.51 1.55 24.63
CA GLY A 57 4.04 2.93 24.52
C GLY A 57 4.85 3.81 23.58
N ASP A 58 5.69 3.21 22.73
CA ASP A 58 6.43 3.93 21.69
C ASP A 58 5.47 4.57 20.68
N ARG A 59 5.78 5.79 20.27
CA ARG A 59 4.95 6.57 19.34
C ARG A 59 5.80 7.34 18.34
N ILE A 60 5.31 7.39 17.12
CA ILE A 60 5.87 8.21 16.04
C ILE A 60 4.96 9.41 15.78
N PHE A 61 5.57 10.59 15.70
CA PHE A 61 4.90 11.82 15.26
C PHE A 61 5.51 12.27 13.93
N GLN A 62 4.69 12.41 12.90
CA GLN A 62 5.10 13.03 11.65
C GLN A 62 4.85 14.53 11.74
N VAL A 63 5.89 15.30 11.44
CA VAL A 63 5.86 16.75 11.50
C VAL A 63 6.40 17.35 10.22
N ILE A 64 5.90 18.54 9.86
CA ILE A 64 6.35 19.31 8.71
C ILE A 64 6.79 20.70 9.14
N LYS A 65 7.95 21.16 8.62
CA LYS A 65 8.45 22.52 8.86
C LYS A 65 7.43 23.57 8.41
N ASN A 66 7.17 24.57 9.25
CA ASN A 66 6.25 25.65 8.90
C ASN A 66 6.84 26.63 7.88
N SER A 67 8.14 26.90 7.95
CA SER A 67 8.83 27.74 6.98
C SER A 67 9.37 26.92 5.81
N GLN A 68 9.77 27.58 4.72
CA GLN A 68 10.47 26.92 3.63
C GLN A 68 11.92 26.53 4.04
N PRO A 69 12.51 25.51 3.42
CA PRO A 69 11.84 24.48 2.63
C PRO A 69 10.92 23.60 3.52
N LYS A 70 9.78 23.17 2.98
CA LYS A 70 8.84 22.26 3.64
C LYS A 70 9.42 20.85 3.74
N ILE A 71 10.19 20.59 4.79
CA ILE A 71 10.76 19.26 5.10
C ILE A 71 9.85 18.57 6.10
N GLU A 72 9.50 17.33 5.79
CA GLU A 72 8.73 16.44 6.65
C GLU A 72 9.65 15.40 7.26
N PHE A 73 9.45 15.09 8.53
CA PHE A 73 10.31 14.21 9.32
C PHE A 73 9.53 13.66 10.53
N HIS A 74 10.09 12.68 11.20
CA HIS A 74 9.52 12.01 12.36
C HIS A 74 10.21 12.43 13.65
N VAL A 75 9.43 12.49 14.73
CA VAL A 75 9.91 12.59 16.10
C VAL A 75 9.48 11.32 16.84
N TYR A 76 10.44 10.65 17.47
CA TYR A 76 10.26 9.37 18.12
C TYR A 76 10.12 9.56 19.63
N LEU A 77 9.10 8.94 20.21
CA LEU A 77 8.84 8.97 21.65
C LEU A 77 8.78 7.54 22.19
N SER A 78 9.21 7.36 23.43
CA SER A 78 9.08 6.10 24.16
C SER A 78 8.40 6.26 25.52
N GLY A 79 7.70 5.21 25.94
CA GLY A 79 7.09 5.10 27.26
C GLY A 79 5.57 5.26 27.29
N VAL A 80 4.90 4.38 28.05
CA VAL A 80 3.44 4.34 28.22
C VAL A 80 2.90 5.53 29.02
N ILE A 81 3.63 5.92 30.08
CA ILE A 81 3.27 6.98 31.03
C ILE A 81 4.34 8.06 30.91
N ASN A 82 3.94 9.29 30.57
CA ASN A 82 4.82 10.44 30.35
C ASN A 82 5.92 10.16 29.32
N PRO A 83 5.52 10.00 28.03
CA PRO A 83 6.46 9.63 26.97
C PRO A 83 7.59 10.65 26.83
N LYS A 84 8.79 10.15 26.53
CA LYS A 84 10.00 10.96 26.37
C LYS A 84 10.47 10.94 24.93
N ILE A 85 10.92 12.11 24.44
CA ILE A 85 11.57 12.22 23.13
C ILE A 85 12.84 11.35 23.13
N GLN A 86 12.95 10.45 22.15
CA GLN A 86 14.12 9.62 21.89
C GLN A 86 15.02 10.22 20.81
N GLY A 87 14.42 10.95 19.87
CA GLY A 87 15.15 11.57 18.77
C GLY A 87 14.22 11.94 17.64
N ASP A 88 14.82 12.21 16.48
CA ASP A 88 14.14 12.57 15.25
C ASP A 88 15.03 12.22 14.05
N ASP A 89 14.44 12.12 12.86
CA ASP A 89 15.17 11.88 11.61
C ASP A 89 15.32 13.15 10.75
N TYR A 90 15.20 14.35 11.33
CA TYR A 90 15.32 15.61 10.59
C TYR A 90 16.67 15.77 9.87
N PRO A 91 17.84 15.45 10.47
CA PRO A 91 19.12 15.56 9.78
C PRO A 91 19.17 14.73 8.49
N GLU A 92 18.66 13.50 8.54
CA GLU A 92 18.59 12.57 7.42
C GLU A 92 17.61 13.08 6.36
N GLN A 93 16.41 13.52 6.76
CA GLN A 93 15.43 14.06 5.81
C GLN A 93 15.88 15.38 5.17
N LYS A 94 16.61 16.23 5.90
CA LYS A 94 17.22 17.44 5.36
C LYS A 94 18.29 17.10 4.31
N LYS A 95 19.12 16.10 4.57
CA LYS A 95 20.13 15.62 3.62
C LYS A 95 19.47 15.02 2.36
N ALA A 96 18.41 14.23 2.52
CA ALA A 96 17.63 13.71 1.41
C ALA A 96 16.98 14.85 0.57
N TYR A 97 16.49 15.90 1.20
CA TYR A 97 16.01 17.09 0.50
C TYR A 97 17.13 17.75 -0.33
N GLU A 98 18.33 17.91 0.24
CA GLU A 98 19.49 18.46 -0.49
C GLU A 98 19.84 17.61 -1.72
N TYR A 99 19.81 16.28 -1.60
CA TYR A 99 19.98 15.37 -2.73
C TYR A 99 18.88 15.50 -3.77
N SER A 100 17.63 15.74 -3.36
CA SER A 100 16.53 16.02 -4.29
C SER A 100 16.86 17.25 -5.14
N GLN A 101 17.28 18.34 -4.51
CA GLN A 101 17.62 19.59 -5.19
C GLN A 101 18.79 19.40 -6.15
N GLN A 102 19.81 18.64 -5.74
CA GLN A 102 20.96 18.32 -6.58
C GLN A 102 20.55 17.47 -7.79
N PHE A 103 19.79 16.39 -7.57
CA PHE A 103 19.28 15.52 -8.62
C PHE A 103 18.50 16.30 -9.67
N PHE A 104 17.60 17.18 -9.24
CA PHE A 104 16.86 18.07 -10.13
C PHE A 104 17.80 18.96 -10.93
N LYS A 105 18.73 19.67 -10.27
CA LYS A 105 19.66 20.58 -10.94
C LYS A 105 20.45 19.89 -12.06
N GLU A 106 20.93 18.67 -11.80
CA GLU A 106 21.75 17.90 -12.74
C GLU A 106 20.94 17.22 -13.84
N ASN A 107 19.68 16.87 -13.58
CA ASN A 107 18.89 16.03 -14.49
C ASN A 107 17.62 16.70 -15.04
N THR A 108 17.38 17.99 -14.79
CA THR A 108 16.13 18.71 -15.14
C THR A 108 15.66 18.45 -16.58
N GLN A 109 16.55 18.53 -17.58
CA GLN A 109 16.15 18.30 -18.97
C GLN A 109 15.76 16.85 -19.23
N LYS A 110 16.51 15.90 -18.66
CA LYS A 110 16.28 14.45 -18.82
C LYS A 110 15.02 13.99 -18.11
N ILE A 111 14.61 14.63 -17.01
CA ILE A 111 13.42 14.23 -16.26
C ILE A 111 12.12 14.86 -16.77
N LYS A 112 12.18 16.07 -17.37
CA LYS A 112 10.99 16.76 -17.91
C LYS A 112 10.25 15.91 -18.95
N ARG A 113 10.96 15.12 -19.75
CA ARG A 113 10.36 14.25 -20.77
C ARG A 113 9.56 13.07 -20.19
N PHE A 114 9.78 12.70 -18.93
CA PHE A 114 9.02 11.61 -18.30
C PHE A 114 7.63 12.04 -17.80
N GLY A 115 7.32 13.34 -17.84
CA GLY A 115 6.05 13.85 -17.34
C GLY A 115 5.88 13.69 -15.83
N TYR A 116 6.98 13.62 -15.08
CA TYR A 116 6.97 13.60 -13.62
C TYR A 116 6.86 15.01 -13.08
N ASP A 117 5.81 15.24 -12.30
CA ASP A 117 5.46 16.55 -11.75
C ASP A 117 6.31 16.90 -10.53
N GLN A 118 6.67 15.89 -9.75
CA GLN A 118 7.47 16.00 -8.55
C GLN A 118 8.37 14.78 -8.41
N ILE A 119 9.58 14.99 -7.92
CA ILE A 119 10.56 13.97 -7.58
C ILE A 119 11.10 14.36 -6.20
N LYS A 120 11.12 13.45 -5.24
CA LYS A 120 11.57 13.73 -3.88
C LYS A 120 12.35 12.54 -3.37
N PHE A 121 13.52 12.81 -2.83
CA PHE A 121 14.27 11.85 -2.03
C PHE A 121 13.84 12.00 -0.57
N SER A 122 13.65 10.88 0.10
CA SER A 122 13.39 10.81 1.54
C SER A 122 14.27 9.74 2.16
N ALA A 123 14.75 9.97 3.37
CA ALA A 123 15.46 8.95 4.11
C ALA A 123 14.49 7.87 4.60
N SER A 124 14.93 6.63 4.56
CA SER A 124 14.24 5.43 5.02
C SER A 124 15.21 4.55 5.82
N ALA A 125 14.70 3.49 6.45
CA ALA A 125 15.54 2.56 7.21
C ALA A 125 16.64 1.87 6.37
N ASN A 126 16.46 1.79 5.05
CA ASN A 126 17.32 1.05 4.13
C ASN A 126 18.11 1.96 3.16
N GLY A 127 18.07 3.28 3.36
CA GLY A 127 18.71 4.27 2.49
C GLY A 127 17.75 5.38 2.08
N LEU A 128 17.80 5.76 0.80
CA LEU A 128 16.95 6.79 0.21
C LEU A 128 15.85 6.17 -0.63
N ASP A 129 14.62 6.61 -0.42
CA ASP A 129 13.51 6.37 -1.34
C ASP A 129 13.34 7.55 -2.29
N VAL A 130 13.10 7.27 -3.56
CA VAL A 130 12.83 8.28 -4.59
C VAL A 130 11.35 8.23 -4.95
N SER A 131 10.59 9.17 -4.41
CA SER A 131 9.17 9.33 -4.72
C SER A 131 8.98 10.18 -5.95
N VAL A 132 8.16 9.73 -6.90
CA VAL A 132 7.76 10.49 -8.08
C VAL A 132 6.25 10.60 -8.18
N VAL A 133 5.76 11.74 -8.67
CA VAL A 133 4.34 11.98 -8.95
C VAL A 133 4.15 12.12 -10.44
N THR A 134 3.20 11.37 -11.01
CA THR A 134 2.94 11.37 -12.45
C THR A 134 1.44 11.29 -12.76
N ASN A 135 1.05 11.84 -13.92
CA ASN A 135 -0.25 11.62 -14.55
C ASN A 135 -0.24 10.43 -15.52
N GLN A 136 0.95 9.87 -15.81
CA GLN A 136 1.08 8.76 -16.72
C GLN A 136 0.88 7.45 -15.96
N GLU A 137 0.01 6.59 -16.50
CA GLU A 137 -0.14 5.24 -15.98
C GLU A 137 1.11 4.42 -16.30
N VAL A 138 1.62 3.70 -15.30
CA VAL A 138 2.67 2.70 -15.50
C VAL A 138 2.00 1.37 -15.80
N SER A 139 2.45 0.69 -16.85
CA SER A 139 1.94 -0.62 -17.27
C SER A 139 3.08 -1.55 -17.63
N SER A 140 3.06 -2.79 -17.13
CA SER A 140 4.00 -3.85 -17.54
C SER A 140 3.72 -4.41 -18.93
N ARG A 141 2.60 -4.04 -19.54
CA ARG A 141 2.22 -4.49 -20.89
C ARG A 141 2.43 -3.42 -21.95
N ASP A 142 2.72 -2.18 -21.55
CA ASP A 142 3.12 -1.11 -22.47
C ASP A 142 4.64 -0.99 -22.50
N GLN A 143 5.25 -1.37 -23.63
CA GLN A 143 6.69 -1.28 -23.83
C GLN A 143 7.21 0.15 -23.64
N ASN A 144 6.47 1.16 -24.11
CA ASN A 144 6.89 2.55 -23.95
C ASN A 144 6.87 2.97 -22.48
N SER A 145 5.88 2.50 -21.70
CA SER A 145 5.84 2.71 -20.26
C SER A 145 7.04 2.07 -19.56
N LEU A 146 7.39 0.84 -19.91
CA LEU A 146 8.53 0.13 -19.34
C LEU A 146 9.86 0.81 -19.68
N GLU A 147 10.06 1.22 -20.93
CA GLU A 147 11.26 1.91 -21.38
C GLU A 147 11.44 3.25 -20.67
N ARG A 148 10.38 4.05 -20.54
CA ARG A 148 10.41 5.32 -19.78
C ARG A 148 10.83 5.09 -18.32
N LEU A 149 10.24 4.10 -17.67
CA LEU A 149 10.57 3.79 -16.27
C LEU A 149 12.00 3.25 -16.14
N LEU A 150 12.44 2.37 -17.04
CA LEU A 150 13.82 1.86 -17.06
C LEU A 150 14.83 3.00 -17.22
N GLU A 151 14.58 3.92 -18.15
CA GLU A 151 15.46 5.06 -18.36
C GLU A 151 15.52 5.97 -17.12
N PHE A 152 14.39 6.16 -16.43
CA PHE A 152 14.38 6.87 -15.16
C PHE A 152 15.19 6.15 -14.08
N VAL A 153 15.03 4.83 -13.93
CA VAL A 153 15.83 3.99 -13.02
C VAL A 153 17.32 4.15 -13.29
N GLN A 154 17.73 4.16 -14.56
CA GLN A 154 19.13 4.35 -14.96
C GLN A 154 19.67 5.75 -14.66
N ILE A 155 18.83 6.79 -14.74
CA ILE A 155 19.22 8.15 -14.32
C ILE A 155 19.43 8.21 -12.80
N VAL A 156 18.54 7.59 -12.04
CA VAL A 156 18.64 7.52 -10.57
C VAL A 156 19.89 6.73 -10.14
N ASN A 157 20.17 5.59 -10.77
CA ASN A 157 21.35 4.78 -10.47
C ASN A 157 22.66 5.53 -10.82
N ARG A 158 22.73 6.24 -11.95
CA ARG A 158 23.90 7.07 -12.28
C ARG A 158 24.12 8.20 -11.28
N PHE A 159 23.06 8.91 -10.90
CA PHE A 159 23.16 9.94 -9.86
C PHE A 159 23.67 9.40 -8.53
N LYS A 160 23.27 8.17 -8.16
CA LYS A 160 23.80 7.52 -6.98
C LYS A 160 25.32 7.33 -7.05
N GLU A 161 25.81 6.80 -8.16
CA GLU A 161 27.25 6.57 -8.39
C GLU A 161 28.05 7.88 -8.34
N ASP A 162 27.52 8.94 -8.97
CA ASP A 162 28.23 10.21 -9.11
C ASP A 162 28.17 11.07 -7.84
N SER A 163 27.01 11.13 -7.19
CA SER A 163 26.68 12.19 -6.22
C SER A 163 26.37 11.69 -4.81
N LEU A 164 25.96 10.43 -4.64
CA LEU A 164 25.49 9.92 -3.35
C LEU A 164 26.55 9.16 -2.53
N ARG A 165 27.65 8.72 -3.17
CA ARG A 165 28.83 8.04 -2.59
C ARG A 165 28.53 6.91 -1.58
N THR A 166 28.13 7.25 -0.36
CA THR A 166 27.84 6.31 0.73
C THR A 166 26.36 5.96 0.86
N GLU A 167 25.45 6.74 0.28
CA GLU A 167 24.01 6.47 0.39
C GLU A 167 23.57 5.37 -0.58
N THR A 168 22.70 4.50 -0.07
CA THR A 168 21.97 3.55 -0.90
C THR A 168 20.65 4.17 -1.35
N ILE A 169 20.18 3.79 -2.54
CA ILE A 169 18.80 4.03 -2.94
C ILE A 169 18.06 2.71 -2.80
N SER A 170 17.06 2.67 -1.92
CA SER A 170 16.27 1.49 -1.59
C SER A 170 15.20 1.21 -2.63
N SER A 171 14.42 2.24 -2.97
CA SER A 171 13.27 2.09 -3.84
C SER A 171 12.95 3.36 -4.65
N ILE A 172 12.22 3.16 -5.74
CA ILE A 172 11.48 4.23 -6.43
C ILE A 172 9.99 4.00 -6.16
N ILE A 173 9.32 5.03 -5.65
CA ILE A 173 7.89 5.01 -5.32
C ILE A 173 7.15 5.90 -6.33
N ILE A 174 6.26 5.32 -7.11
CA ILE A 174 5.53 6.03 -8.16
C ILE A 174 4.10 6.26 -7.69
N HIS A 175 3.75 7.52 -7.51
CA HIS A 175 2.41 8.00 -7.18
C HIS A 175 1.72 8.48 -8.45
N HIS A 176 0.54 7.92 -8.73
CA HIS A 176 -0.32 8.44 -9.79
C HIS A 176 -1.27 9.50 -9.19
N LYS A 177 -1.31 10.71 -9.76
CA LYS A 177 -2.03 11.87 -9.18
C LYS A 177 -3.48 11.60 -8.77
N ASN A 178 -4.18 10.78 -9.56
CA ASN A 178 -5.61 10.47 -9.35
C ASN A 178 -5.85 9.09 -8.72
N SER A 179 -4.86 8.50 -8.05
CA SER A 179 -4.97 7.17 -7.44
C SER A 179 -4.26 7.11 -6.10
N GLN A 180 -4.92 6.47 -5.12
CA GLN A 180 -4.31 6.13 -3.83
C GLN A 180 -3.26 5.02 -3.94
N ASN A 181 -3.30 4.25 -5.03
CA ASN A 181 -2.32 3.18 -5.28
C ASN A 181 -0.97 3.78 -5.71
N LYS A 182 0.09 3.20 -5.16
CA LYS A 182 1.48 3.48 -5.50
C LYS A 182 2.13 2.22 -6.05
N ILE A 183 3.10 2.40 -6.94
CA ILE A 183 3.95 1.31 -7.41
C ILE A 183 5.31 1.47 -6.74
N VAL A 184 5.84 0.38 -6.17
CA VAL A 184 7.14 0.40 -5.51
C VAL A 184 8.12 -0.48 -6.29
N VAL A 185 9.16 0.15 -6.83
CA VAL A 185 10.25 -0.54 -7.53
C VAL A 185 11.42 -0.66 -6.55
N ASN A 186 11.58 -1.84 -5.94
CA ASN A 186 12.71 -2.13 -5.06
C ASN A 186 13.93 -2.65 -5.86
N GLY A 187 15.09 -2.71 -5.22
CA GLY A 187 16.27 -3.38 -5.80
C GLY A 187 16.80 -2.69 -7.06
N ILE A 188 16.63 -1.37 -7.14
CA ILE A 188 16.84 -0.59 -8.36
C ILE A 188 18.25 -0.74 -8.94
N ASN A 189 19.26 -1.00 -8.10
CA ASN A 189 20.65 -1.21 -8.53
C ASN A 189 20.83 -2.46 -9.41
N SER A 190 19.94 -3.44 -9.29
CA SER A 190 19.98 -4.67 -10.09
C SER A 190 19.16 -4.59 -11.40
N ILE A 191 18.41 -3.51 -11.60
CA ILE A 191 17.54 -3.35 -12.77
C ILE A 191 18.37 -2.77 -13.92
N THR A 192 18.88 -3.65 -14.77
CA THR A 192 19.70 -3.28 -15.94
C THR A 192 18.92 -3.23 -17.25
N ASP A 193 17.80 -3.95 -17.32
CA ASP A 193 16.97 -4.08 -18.52
C ASP A 193 15.46 -4.17 -18.20
N SER A 194 14.65 -4.15 -19.27
CA SER A 194 13.19 -4.19 -19.18
C SER A 194 12.63 -5.52 -18.67
N LYS A 195 13.36 -6.63 -18.86
CA LYS A 195 12.95 -7.95 -18.37
C LYS A 195 13.05 -8.01 -16.86
N ILE A 196 14.15 -7.54 -16.27
CA ILE A 196 14.33 -7.47 -14.81
C ILE A 196 13.33 -6.48 -14.20
N LEU A 197 13.13 -5.32 -14.84
CA LEU A 197 12.12 -4.35 -14.41
C LEU A 197 10.71 -4.98 -14.39
N THR A 198 10.34 -5.69 -15.45
CA THR A 198 9.03 -6.36 -15.55
C THR A 198 8.88 -7.42 -14.47
N GLN A 199 9.90 -8.25 -14.24
CA GLN A 199 9.90 -9.23 -13.16
C GLN A 199 9.69 -8.58 -11.79
N GLN A 200 10.30 -7.42 -11.57
CA GLN A 200 10.15 -6.69 -10.32
C GLN A 200 8.76 -6.09 -10.15
N LEU A 201 8.21 -5.47 -11.19
CA LEU A 201 6.85 -4.94 -11.19
C LEU A 201 5.80 -6.06 -10.99
N ASN A 202 6.07 -7.25 -11.53
CA ASN A 202 5.17 -8.39 -11.40
C ASN A 202 5.13 -9.01 -9.99
N LYS A 203 5.96 -8.54 -9.05
CA LYS A 203 5.84 -8.91 -7.63
C LYS A 203 4.70 -8.17 -6.94
N ASP A 204 4.24 -7.06 -7.49
CA ASP A 204 3.05 -6.36 -7.00
C ASP A 204 1.81 -7.00 -7.62
N ALA A 205 1.10 -7.78 -6.80
CA ALA A 205 -0.10 -8.50 -7.20
C ALA A 205 -1.21 -7.57 -7.68
N TYR A 206 -1.35 -6.39 -7.08
CA TYR A 206 -2.36 -5.42 -7.51
C TYR A 206 -2.02 -4.89 -8.89
N PHE A 207 -0.76 -4.55 -9.10
CA PHE A 207 -0.27 -4.09 -10.39
C PHE A 207 -0.51 -5.13 -11.50
N VAL A 208 -0.19 -6.40 -11.24
CA VAL A 208 -0.44 -7.50 -12.18
C VAL A 208 -1.93 -7.69 -12.44
N ASN A 209 -2.75 -7.73 -11.38
CA ASN A 209 -4.20 -7.89 -11.51
C ASN A 209 -4.84 -6.78 -12.34
N LYS A 210 -4.42 -5.54 -12.14
CA LYS A 210 -4.89 -4.41 -12.92
C LYS A 210 -4.54 -4.56 -14.41
N ALA A 211 -3.31 -4.97 -14.72
CA ALA A 211 -2.86 -5.19 -16.09
C ALA A 211 -3.59 -6.37 -16.76
N LEU A 212 -3.80 -7.46 -16.04
CA LEU A 212 -4.58 -8.61 -16.49
C LEU A 212 -6.05 -8.22 -16.76
N PHE A 213 -6.64 -7.47 -15.84
CA PHE A 213 -8.01 -6.99 -15.99
C PHE A 213 -8.19 -6.13 -17.23
N GLN A 214 -7.27 -5.19 -17.47
CA GLN A 214 -7.30 -4.34 -18.66
C GLN A 214 -7.15 -5.15 -19.95
N ARG A 215 -6.26 -6.14 -19.98
CA ARG A 215 -6.07 -7.04 -21.14
C ARG A 215 -7.34 -7.84 -21.44
N ASP A 216 -7.91 -8.47 -20.42
CA ASP A 216 -9.00 -9.44 -20.57
C ASP A 216 -10.39 -8.78 -20.48
N LYS A 217 -10.45 -7.44 -20.42
CA LYS A 217 -11.70 -6.67 -20.25
C LYS A 217 -12.80 -7.07 -21.22
N ALA A 218 -12.47 -7.27 -22.50
CA ALA A 218 -13.43 -7.67 -23.51
C ALA A 218 -14.01 -9.07 -23.24
N LEU A 219 -13.18 -10.00 -22.74
CA LEU A 219 -13.62 -11.34 -22.36
C LEU A 219 -14.53 -11.30 -21.13
N PHE A 220 -14.18 -10.50 -20.12
CA PHE A 220 -15.05 -10.30 -18.96
C PHE A 220 -16.40 -9.66 -19.31
N GLN A 221 -16.43 -8.74 -20.29
CA GLN A 221 -17.66 -8.14 -20.80
C GLN A 221 -18.51 -9.15 -21.60
N SER A 222 -17.87 -10.04 -22.35
CA SER A 222 -18.58 -11.14 -23.02
C SER A 222 -19.19 -12.09 -21.99
N MET A 223 -18.38 -12.56 -21.04
CA MET A 223 -18.81 -13.42 -19.94
C MET A 223 -19.94 -12.79 -19.12
N GLU A 224 -19.94 -11.45 -18.93
CA GLU A 224 -21.03 -10.75 -18.24
C GLU A 224 -22.40 -10.99 -18.89
N LYS A 225 -22.44 -11.04 -20.22
CA LYS A 225 -23.69 -11.26 -20.96
C LYS A 225 -24.18 -12.69 -20.71
N ASP A 226 -23.29 -13.66 -20.84
CA ASP A 226 -23.60 -15.08 -20.67
C ASP A 226 -24.09 -15.40 -19.26
N ILE A 227 -23.44 -14.83 -18.22
CA ILE A 227 -23.87 -15.05 -16.84
C ILE A 227 -25.17 -14.30 -16.51
N LYS A 228 -25.46 -13.17 -17.18
CA LYS A 228 -26.73 -12.45 -17.02
C LYS A 228 -27.92 -13.23 -17.55
N GLU A 229 -27.75 -13.96 -18.65
CA GLU A 229 -28.81 -14.81 -19.22
C GLU A 229 -29.27 -15.90 -18.25
N ILE A 230 -28.39 -16.33 -17.34
CA ILE A 230 -28.67 -17.34 -16.32
C ILE A 230 -28.90 -16.74 -14.93
N GLY A 231 -29.11 -15.42 -14.84
CA GLY A 231 -29.54 -14.73 -13.63
C GLY A 231 -28.43 -14.23 -12.71
N TYR A 232 -27.16 -14.22 -13.16
CA TYR A 232 -26.03 -13.74 -12.38
C TYR A 232 -25.48 -12.40 -12.88
N SER A 233 -24.78 -11.69 -12.00
CA SER A 233 -24.06 -10.47 -12.35
C SER A 233 -22.81 -10.28 -11.49
N TYR A 234 -21.85 -9.52 -11.98
CA TYR A 234 -20.72 -9.08 -11.17
C TYR A 234 -21.17 -8.18 -10.02
N LYS A 235 -20.84 -8.55 -8.78
CA LYS A 235 -21.26 -7.83 -7.56
C LYS A 235 -20.89 -6.33 -7.58
N TYR A 236 -19.68 -6.01 -8.04
CA TYR A 236 -19.16 -4.64 -8.05
C TYR A 236 -18.92 -4.11 -9.48
N GLY A 237 -19.44 -4.82 -10.49
CA GLY A 237 -19.27 -4.49 -11.91
C GLY A 237 -17.82 -4.59 -12.41
N LEU A 238 -17.61 -4.14 -13.65
CA LEU A 238 -16.32 -4.21 -14.37
C LEU A 238 -15.55 -2.88 -14.32
N ASN A 239 -15.27 -2.38 -13.11
CA ASN A 239 -14.49 -1.16 -12.90
C ASN A 239 -13.05 -1.49 -12.50
N VAL A 240 -12.08 -0.82 -13.15
CA VAL A 240 -10.64 -1.02 -12.87
C VAL A 240 -10.27 -0.76 -11.41
N GLY A 241 -11.00 0.13 -10.72
CA GLY A 241 -10.82 0.40 -9.30
C GLY A 241 -11.31 -0.71 -8.37
N MET A 242 -12.21 -1.58 -8.83
CA MET A 242 -12.84 -2.66 -8.06
C MET A 242 -12.36 -4.04 -8.50
N VAL A 243 -11.25 -4.13 -9.25
CA VAL A 243 -10.74 -5.41 -9.78
C VAL A 243 -10.54 -6.43 -8.67
N LYS A 244 -9.92 -6.02 -7.56
CA LYS A 244 -9.73 -6.90 -6.39
C LYS A 244 -11.03 -7.42 -5.77
N GLU A 245 -12.15 -6.74 -6.02
CA GLU A 245 -13.44 -7.08 -5.41
C GLU A 245 -14.30 -7.92 -6.35
N THR A 246 -14.19 -7.74 -7.68
CA THR A 246 -14.98 -8.48 -8.67
C THR A 246 -14.22 -9.64 -9.32
N ILE A 247 -13.01 -9.38 -9.82
CA ILE A 247 -12.25 -10.32 -10.66
C ILE A 247 -10.78 -10.22 -10.31
N PHE A 248 -10.24 -11.23 -9.63
CA PHE A 248 -8.84 -11.18 -9.22
C PHE A 248 -8.16 -12.53 -9.41
N CYS A 249 -6.89 -12.47 -9.77
CA CYS A 249 -5.98 -13.59 -9.70
C CYS A 249 -5.28 -13.56 -8.34
N ASN A 250 -5.42 -14.64 -7.57
CA ASN A 250 -4.70 -14.81 -6.31
C ASN A 250 -3.18 -14.72 -6.54
N GLU A 251 -2.44 -14.16 -5.58
CA GLU A 251 -0.98 -14.03 -5.59
C GLU A 251 -0.27 -15.35 -5.89
N ASP A 252 -0.74 -16.45 -5.28
CA ASP A 252 -0.17 -17.79 -5.50
C ASP A 252 -0.36 -18.29 -6.93
N ASN A 253 -1.31 -17.71 -7.66
CA ASN A 253 -1.65 -18.03 -9.05
C ASN A 253 -1.02 -17.07 -10.07
N ILE A 254 -0.23 -16.10 -9.62
CA ILE A 254 0.48 -15.16 -10.50
C ILE A 254 1.90 -15.68 -10.77
N LYS A 255 2.22 -15.89 -12.04
CA LYS A 255 3.58 -16.24 -12.46
C LYS A 255 3.95 -15.45 -13.71
N ASN A 256 5.08 -14.73 -13.63
CA ASN A 256 5.58 -13.90 -14.74
C ASN A 256 4.55 -12.89 -15.28
N GLY A 257 3.68 -12.35 -14.42
CA GLY A 257 2.63 -11.39 -14.82
C GLY A 257 1.41 -12.03 -15.49
N GLU A 258 1.30 -13.36 -15.43
CA GLU A 258 0.19 -14.14 -15.97
C GLU A 258 -0.55 -14.88 -14.85
N CYS A 259 -1.87 -15.01 -15.01
CA CYS A 259 -2.72 -15.78 -14.09
C CYS A 259 -2.82 -17.23 -14.56
N PHE A 260 -2.05 -18.14 -13.96
CA PHE A 260 -2.03 -19.54 -14.40
C PHE A 260 -3.11 -20.39 -13.72
N GLY A 261 -3.48 -20.04 -12.48
CA GLY A 261 -4.46 -20.78 -11.69
C GLY A 261 -5.91 -20.58 -12.14
N GLY A 262 -6.17 -19.45 -12.81
CA GLY A 262 -7.52 -18.96 -13.13
C GLY A 262 -7.93 -17.82 -12.21
N TYR A 263 -8.95 -17.07 -12.64
CA TYR A 263 -9.49 -15.94 -11.91
C TYR A 263 -10.52 -16.37 -10.87
N ASP A 264 -10.53 -15.66 -9.76
CA ASP A 264 -11.57 -15.72 -8.75
C ASP A 264 -12.61 -14.63 -9.06
N LEU A 265 -13.89 -14.98 -9.00
CA LEU A 265 -15.00 -14.07 -9.31
C LEU A 265 -15.89 -13.82 -8.09
N THR A 266 -16.32 -12.57 -7.90
CA THR A 266 -17.41 -12.24 -6.97
C THR A 266 -18.68 -11.91 -7.75
N LEU A 267 -19.69 -12.76 -7.59
CA LEU A 267 -20.96 -12.66 -8.30
C LEU A 267 -22.14 -12.47 -7.33
N GLU A 268 -23.25 -12.03 -7.88
CA GLU A 268 -24.60 -12.10 -7.29
C GLU A 268 -25.49 -12.93 -8.20
N GLY A 269 -26.46 -13.63 -7.60
CA GLY A 269 -27.42 -14.42 -8.35
C GLY A 269 -28.04 -15.57 -7.55
N PRO A 270 -28.81 -16.44 -8.22
CA PRO A 270 -29.44 -17.60 -7.61
C PRO A 270 -28.44 -18.56 -6.94
N ARG A 271 -28.94 -19.37 -6.01
CA ARG A 271 -28.13 -20.27 -5.17
C ARG A 271 -28.68 -21.68 -5.07
N ASP A 272 -29.73 -21.98 -5.82
CA ASP A 272 -30.21 -23.35 -5.94
C ASP A 272 -29.23 -24.19 -6.77
N SER A 273 -29.22 -25.49 -6.51
CA SER A 273 -28.27 -26.43 -7.11
C SER A 273 -28.25 -26.38 -8.64
N LYS A 274 -29.43 -26.26 -9.26
CA LYS A 274 -29.56 -26.19 -10.72
C LYS A 274 -28.90 -24.93 -11.28
N SER A 275 -29.20 -23.76 -10.71
CA SER A 275 -28.62 -22.50 -11.16
C SER A 275 -27.10 -22.43 -10.96
N LEU A 276 -26.59 -23.00 -9.86
CA LEU A 276 -25.15 -23.04 -9.58
C LEU A 276 -24.41 -24.01 -10.51
N TYR A 277 -25.02 -25.16 -10.82
CA TYR A 277 -24.46 -26.09 -11.80
C TYR A 277 -24.43 -25.45 -13.20
N GLN A 278 -25.50 -24.75 -13.59
CA GLN A 278 -25.55 -24.01 -14.85
C GLN A 278 -24.47 -22.92 -14.90
N LEU A 279 -24.29 -22.15 -13.82
CA LEU A 279 -23.19 -21.19 -13.69
C LEU A 279 -21.83 -21.85 -13.91
N ALA A 280 -21.58 -23.00 -13.28
CA ALA A 280 -20.32 -23.71 -13.45
C ALA A 280 -20.09 -24.13 -14.91
N GLN A 281 -21.11 -24.61 -15.62
CA GLN A 281 -20.97 -24.95 -17.04
C GLN A 281 -20.73 -23.71 -17.91
N THR A 282 -21.46 -22.62 -17.67
CA THR A 282 -21.31 -21.35 -18.41
C THR A 282 -19.92 -20.74 -18.23
N LEU A 283 -19.35 -20.78 -17.02
CA LEU A 283 -18.02 -20.26 -16.75
C LEU A 283 -16.91 -21.15 -17.31
N LYS A 284 -17.13 -22.47 -17.36
CA LYS A 284 -16.19 -23.44 -17.96
C LYS A 284 -16.07 -23.33 -19.47
N SER A 285 -17.11 -22.84 -20.15
CA SER A 285 -17.09 -22.65 -21.61
C SER A 285 -16.44 -21.35 -22.07
N GLN A 286 -15.99 -20.51 -21.13
CA GLN A 286 -15.37 -19.23 -21.46
C GLN A 286 -13.92 -19.41 -21.91
N ASP A 287 -13.43 -18.48 -22.73
CA ASP A 287 -12.03 -18.44 -23.16
C ASP A 287 -11.05 -18.07 -22.03
N ILE A 288 -11.57 -17.70 -20.86
CA ILE A 288 -10.79 -17.43 -19.65
C ILE A 288 -11.00 -18.52 -18.62
N LYS A 289 -9.92 -18.90 -17.94
CA LYS A 289 -10.01 -19.86 -16.85
C LYS A 289 -10.56 -19.17 -15.60
N ILE A 290 -11.69 -19.64 -15.10
CA ILE A 290 -12.21 -19.29 -13.77
C ILE A 290 -11.87 -20.42 -12.81
N LYS A 291 -11.37 -20.05 -11.62
CA LYS A 291 -10.98 -20.99 -10.57
C LYS A 291 -12.07 -21.08 -9.50
N ASP A 292 -12.32 -19.98 -8.80
CA ASP A 292 -13.27 -19.95 -7.70
C ASP A 292 -14.36 -18.88 -7.92
N VAL A 293 -15.56 -19.12 -7.37
CA VAL A 293 -16.67 -18.16 -7.40
C VAL A 293 -17.19 -17.91 -6.00
N PHE A 294 -17.23 -16.64 -5.60
CA PHE A 294 -17.74 -16.18 -4.33
C PHE A 294 -19.08 -15.46 -4.50
N LEU A 295 -20.09 -15.88 -3.73
CA LEU A 295 -21.40 -15.22 -3.61
C LEU A 295 -21.54 -14.66 -2.18
N PRO A 296 -21.42 -13.34 -1.96
CA PRO A 296 -21.24 -12.78 -0.61
C PRO A 296 -22.51 -12.69 0.24
N GLU A 297 -23.72 -12.73 -0.35
CA GLU A 297 -24.97 -12.60 0.43
C GLU A 297 -25.11 -13.72 1.48
N LYS A 298 -25.85 -13.49 2.57
CA LYS A 298 -25.91 -14.42 3.70
C LYS A 298 -26.87 -15.60 3.44
N PRO A 299 -26.46 -16.87 3.63
CA PRO A 299 -25.10 -17.31 3.99
C PRO A 299 -24.14 -17.26 2.79
N SER A 300 -22.94 -16.70 2.96
CA SER A 300 -21.97 -16.54 1.87
C SER A 300 -21.57 -17.89 1.27
N LEU A 301 -21.52 -18.01 -0.06
CA LEU A 301 -21.12 -19.24 -0.78
C LEU A 301 -19.76 -19.08 -1.42
N LEU A 302 -18.89 -20.08 -1.27
CA LEU A 302 -17.69 -20.23 -2.06
C LEU A 302 -17.80 -21.53 -2.85
N ILE A 303 -17.66 -21.43 -4.17
CA ILE A 303 -17.59 -22.57 -5.09
C ILE A 303 -16.12 -22.67 -5.52
N GLU A 304 -15.41 -23.61 -4.90
CA GLU A 304 -13.98 -23.81 -5.17
C GLU A 304 -13.77 -24.74 -6.37
N ASN A 305 -12.74 -24.46 -7.18
CA ASN A 305 -12.37 -25.24 -8.36
C ASN A 305 -13.57 -25.51 -9.28
N ILE A 306 -14.21 -24.45 -9.74
CA ILE A 306 -15.41 -24.53 -10.58
C ILE A 306 -15.18 -25.36 -11.85
N ASP A 307 -13.94 -25.38 -12.35
CA ASP A 307 -13.49 -26.21 -13.48
C ASP A 307 -13.68 -27.72 -13.24
N LYS A 308 -13.61 -28.17 -11.99
CA LYS A 308 -13.78 -29.58 -11.58
C LYS A 308 -15.24 -30.00 -11.38
N ILE A 309 -16.19 -29.07 -11.49
CA ILE A 309 -17.62 -29.38 -11.35
C ILE A 309 -18.14 -30.00 -12.65
N THR A 310 -18.54 -31.26 -12.56
CA THR A 310 -19.02 -32.11 -13.65
C THR A 310 -20.40 -32.68 -13.40
N SER A 311 -20.96 -32.55 -12.19
CA SER A 311 -22.33 -32.98 -11.91
C SER A 311 -23.07 -32.11 -10.88
N PRO A 312 -24.42 -32.08 -10.90
CA PRO A 312 -25.21 -31.38 -9.90
C PRO A 312 -24.98 -31.87 -8.45
N GLN A 313 -24.71 -33.17 -8.25
CA GLN A 313 -24.48 -33.72 -6.90
C GLN A 313 -23.27 -33.10 -6.21
N GLN A 314 -22.26 -32.66 -6.97
CA GLN A 314 -21.13 -31.94 -6.39
C GLN A 314 -21.54 -30.57 -5.85
N ILE A 315 -22.53 -29.91 -6.47
CA ILE A 315 -23.09 -28.65 -5.98
C ILE A 315 -23.90 -28.89 -4.71
N ASP A 316 -24.71 -29.95 -4.66
CA ASP A 316 -25.48 -30.30 -3.45
C ASP A 316 -24.55 -30.48 -2.24
N LEU A 317 -23.43 -31.20 -2.43
CA LEU A 317 -22.41 -31.36 -1.39
C LEU A 317 -21.76 -30.05 -0.93
N ILE A 318 -21.69 -29.03 -1.78
CA ILE A 318 -21.17 -27.70 -1.41
C ILE A 318 -22.24 -26.95 -0.60
N LEU A 319 -23.50 -27.04 -1.00
CA LEU A 319 -24.61 -26.39 -0.33
C LEU A 319 -24.86 -26.96 1.07
N ASP A 320 -24.69 -28.28 1.25
CA ASP A 320 -24.87 -28.98 2.53
C ASP A 320 -23.78 -28.68 3.58
N ARG A 321 -22.65 -28.09 3.17
CA ARG A 321 -21.54 -27.71 4.07
C ARG A 321 -21.76 -26.38 4.81
N LYS A 322 -22.89 -25.71 4.58
CA LYS A 322 -23.24 -24.40 5.14
C LYS A 322 -24.17 -24.49 6.34
#